data_AF-A0A821GSM2-F1
#
_entry.id   AF-A0A821GSM2-F1
#
_cell.length_a   1.000
_cell.length_b   1.000
_cell.length_c   1.000
_cell.angle_alpha   90.00
_cell.angle_beta   90.00
_cell.angle_gamma   90.00
#
_symmetry.space_group_name_H-M   'P 1'
#
loop_
_entity.id
_entity.type
_entity.pdbx_description
1 polymer ?
#
loop_
_entity_poly.entity_id
_entity_poly.type
_entity_poly.pdbx_seq_one_letter_code
_entity_poly.pdbx_strand_id
1 'polypeptide(L)'
;MSLIFAFVLIITLLAQQNDAQTTSFDATAYALQNRCAWLPCGASGFPSSQLGYAIDCCALEVPLNYANPDRTITISMARLSPQQATNETNTLFMLSGGPGGSGWNLFYNALGSIPSSLGM
;
A
#
# COMPACT_ATOMS: atom_id res chain seq x y z
N MET A 1 13.12 -2.68 59.77
CA MET A 1 12.14 -1.89 58.99
C MET A 1 12.65 -1.49 57.59
N SER A 2 13.92 -1.06 57.44
CA SER A 2 14.46 -0.53 56.18
C SER A 2 14.64 -1.56 55.04
N LEU A 3 15.01 -2.80 55.35
CA LEU A 3 15.24 -3.84 54.34
C LEU A 3 13.96 -4.41 53.70
N ILE A 4 12.84 -4.41 54.43
CA ILE A 4 11.55 -4.95 53.93
C ILE A 4 10.98 -4.01 52.86
N PHE A 5 11.06 -2.70 53.06
CA PHE A 5 10.64 -1.72 52.06
C PHE A 5 11.45 -1.81 50.77
N ALA A 6 12.77 -2.00 50.85
CA ALA A 6 13.62 -2.18 49.69
C ALA A 6 13.26 -3.45 48.91
N PHE A 7 12.98 -4.55 49.61
CA PHE A 7 12.60 -5.82 48.96
C PHE A 7 11.24 -5.73 48.25
N VAL A 8 10.25 -5.08 48.88
CA VAL A 8 8.92 -4.87 48.27
C VAL A 8 9.02 -3.98 47.04
N LEU A 9 9.82 -2.90 47.09
CA LEU A 9 10.02 -1.99 45.96
C LEU A 9 10.69 -2.70 44.77
N ILE A 10 11.67 -3.56 45.02
CA ILE A 10 12.35 -4.36 43.99
C ILE A 10 11.39 -5.39 43.37
N ILE A 11 10.58 -6.08 44.18
CA ILE A 11 9.59 -7.05 43.67
C ILE A 11 8.52 -6.36 42.81
N THR A 12 8.06 -5.16 43.18
CA THR A 12 7.12 -4.39 42.35
C THR A 12 7.76 -3.89 41.05
N LEU A 13 9.05 -3.51 41.06
CA LEU A 13 9.76 -3.09 39.84
C LEU A 13 9.92 -4.25 38.84
N LEU A 14 10.19 -5.46 39.32
CA LEU A 14 10.34 -6.64 38.47
C LEU A 14 8.99 -7.12 37.87
N ALA A 15 7.87 -6.82 38.52
CA ALA A 15 6.54 -7.17 38.03
C ALA A 15 6.04 -6.27 36.89
N GLN A 16 6.58 -5.05 36.73
CA GLN A 16 6.17 -4.11 35.66
C GLN A 16 6.82 -4.36 34.29
N GLN A 17 7.76 -5.31 34.16
CA GLN A 17 8.43 -5.55 32.87
C GLN A 17 7.66 -6.47 31.92
N ASN A 18 6.48 -6.96 32.31
CA ASN A 18 5.68 -7.90 31.52
C ASN A 18 4.55 -7.25 30.71
N ASP A 19 4.53 -5.92 30.56
CA ASP A 19 3.66 -5.30 29.57
C ASP A 19 4.09 -5.79 28.19
N ALA A 20 3.34 -6.73 27.66
CA ALA A 20 3.48 -7.27 26.32
C ALA A 20 3.58 -6.09 25.36
N GLN A 21 4.80 -5.83 24.89
CA GLN A 21 5.10 -4.93 23.78
C GLN A 21 4.32 -5.45 22.59
N THR A 22 3.10 -4.95 22.43
CA THR A 22 2.34 -5.13 21.21
C THR A 22 3.03 -4.19 20.23
N THR A 23 4.04 -4.70 19.53
CA THR A 23 4.71 -3.98 18.44
C THR A 23 3.64 -3.66 17.40
N SER A 24 3.09 -2.45 17.45
CA SER A 24 2.11 -1.99 16.49
C SER A 24 2.75 -1.95 15.11
N PHE A 25 2.12 -2.57 14.12
CA PHE A 25 2.59 -2.52 12.75
C PHE A 25 2.63 -1.07 12.24
N ASP A 26 3.82 -0.60 11.85
CA ASP A 26 3.97 0.70 11.20
C ASP A 26 3.66 0.57 9.70
N ALA A 27 2.41 0.85 9.35
CA ALA A 27 1.95 0.82 7.96
C ALA A 27 2.67 1.83 7.07
N THR A 28 3.15 2.94 7.63
CA THR A 28 3.85 3.98 6.86
C THR A 28 5.25 3.50 6.49
N ALA A 29 5.99 3.00 7.47
CA ALA A 29 7.32 2.41 7.22
C ALA A 29 7.23 1.24 6.23
N TYR A 30 6.22 0.36 6.39
CA TYR A 30 6.02 -0.75 5.46
C TYR A 30 5.73 -0.27 4.04
N ALA A 31 4.86 0.74 3.87
CA ALA A 31 4.52 1.28 2.54
C ALA A 31 5.71 1.95 1.85
N LEU A 32 6.57 2.64 2.62
CA LEU A 32 7.79 3.25 2.08
C LEU A 32 8.80 2.20 1.60
N GLN A 33 8.90 1.07 2.31
CA GLN A 33 9.79 -0.02 1.94
C GLN A 33 9.23 -0.87 0.78
N ASN A 34 7.91 -1.09 0.75
CA ASN A 34 7.22 -1.89 -0.25
C ASN A 34 6.48 -1.00 -1.25
N ARG A 35 7.20 -0.04 -1.82
CA ARG A 35 6.64 0.86 -2.81
C ARG A 35 6.41 0.16 -4.14
N CYS A 36 5.37 0.61 -4.80
CA CYS A 36 5.01 0.14 -6.12
C CYS A 36 6.08 0.51 -7.18
N ALA A 37 6.64 -0.50 -7.84
CA ALA A 37 7.57 -0.34 -8.96
C ALA A 37 6.79 -0.30 -10.27
N TRP A 38 6.50 0.91 -10.75
CA TRP A 38 5.73 1.13 -11.97
C TRP A 38 6.56 0.83 -13.22
N LEU A 39 6.02 0.00 -14.10
CA LEU A 39 6.62 -0.36 -15.39
C LEU A 39 5.53 -0.39 -16.47
N PRO A 40 5.86 -0.21 -17.76
CA PRO A 40 4.88 -0.38 -18.83
C PRO A 40 4.21 -1.76 -18.75
N CYS A 41 2.88 -1.80 -18.89
CA CYS A 41 2.08 -3.02 -18.68
C CYS A 41 2.38 -4.19 -19.62
N GLY A 42 3.09 -3.95 -20.73
CA GLY A 42 3.36 -4.96 -21.76
C GLY A 42 4.02 -6.24 -21.23
N ALA A 43 4.82 -6.15 -20.17
CA ALA A 43 5.44 -7.31 -19.52
C ALA A 43 4.44 -8.19 -18.74
N SER A 44 3.26 -7.66 -18.40
CA SER A 44 2.23 -8.33 -17.60
C SER A 44 1.11 -8.95 -18.45
N GLY A 45 1.24 -8.94 -19.79
CA GLY A 45 0.21 -9.44 -20.71
C GLY A 45 -0.98 -8.49 -20.94
N PHE A 46 -0.89 -7.27 -20.40
CA PHE A 46 -1.87 -6.20 -20.61
C PHE A 46 -1.34 -5.16 -21.61
N PRO A 47 -2.21 -4.48 -22.37
CA PRO A 47 -1.78 -3.45 -23.30
C PRO A 47 -1.07 -2.31 -22.55
N SER A 48 0.15 -1.98 -22.98
CA SER A 48 0.91 -0.82 -22.46
C SER A 48 0.38 0.53 -22.95
N SER A 49 -0.60 0.52 -23.85
CA SER A 49 -1.28 1.73 -24.30
C SER A 49 -2.71 1.44 -24.76
N GLN A 50 -3.62 2.39 -24.54
CA GLN A 50 -5.00 2.30 -24.99
C GLN A 50 -5.60 3.69 -25.19
N LEU A 51 -6.33 3.91 -26.30
CA LEU A 51 -6.97 5.18 -26.63
C LEU A 51 -6.02 6.39 -26.61
N GLY A 52 -4.74 6.20 -26.98
CA GLY A 52 -3.72 7.25 -26.98
C GLY A 52 -3.00 7.45 -25.64
N TYR A 53 -3.42 6.75 -24.59
CA TYR A 53 -2.78 6.81 -23.29
C TYR A 53 -1.71 5.73 -23.11
N ALA A 54 -0.56 6.08 -22.53
CA ALA A 54 0.40 5.10 -22.00
C ALA A 54 -0.06 4.60 -20.62
N ILE A 55 0.15 3.31 -20.35
CA ILE A 55 -0.32 2.64 -19.13
C ILE A 55 0.85 1.93 -18.44
N ASP A 56 1.07 2.30 -17.18
CA ASP A 56 1.98 1.60 -16.28
C ASP A 56 1.22 0.64 -15.36
N CYS A 57 1.89 -0.45 -15.01
CA CYS A 57 1.41 -1.52 -14.16
C CYS A 57 2.34 -1.74 -12.98
N CYS A 58 1.77 -2.33 -11.94
CA CYS A 58 2.50 -2.69 -10.75
C CYS A 58 1.82 -3.81 -9.97
N ALA A 59 2.65 -4.64 -9.35
CA ALA A 59 2.25 -5.63 -8.35
C ALA A 59 2.69 -5.10 -6.98
N LEU A 60 1.73 -4.71 -6.15
CA LEU A 60 1.98 -4.22 -4.80
C LEU A 60 1.78 -5.35 -3.79
N GLU A 61 2.84 -5.74 -3.10
CA GLU A 61 2.76 -6.68 -1.99
C GLU A 61 2.27 -5.97 -0.73
N VAL A 62 1.21 -6.49 -0.12
CA VAL A 62 0.68 -6.00 1.15
C VAL A 62 0.51 -7.15 2.15
N PRO A 63 0.58 -6.90 3.47
CA PRO A 63 0.33 -7.94 4.46
C PRO A 63 -1.09 -8.49 4.32
N LEU A 64 -1.23 -9.81 4.36
CA LEU A 64 -2.54 -10.46 4.45
C LEU A 64 -3.22 -10.12 5.78
N ASN A 65 -2.44 -10.03 6.86
CA ASN A 65 -2.88 -9.62 8.18
C ASN A 65 -1.95 -8.53 8.72
N TYR A 66 -2.47 -7.30 8.84
CA TYR A 66 -1.68 -6.17 9.33
C TYR A 66 -1.31 -6.27 10.81
N ALA A 67 -2.05 -7.03 11.63
CA ALA A 67 -1.72 -7.26 13.03
C ALA A 67 -0.63 -8.34 13.23
N ASN A 68 -0.41 -9.19 12.23
CA ASN A 68 0.66 -10.20 12.19
C ASN A 68 1.12 -10.39 10.73
N PRO A 69 2.07 -9.58 10.24
CA PRO A 69 2.44 -9.50 8.81
C PRO A 69 3.37 -10.65 8.37
N ASP A 70 2.95 -11.90 8.60
CA ASP A 70 3.74 -13.10 8.28
C ASP A 70 3.61 -13.55 6.81
N ARG A 71 2.55 -13.13 6.14
CA ARG A 71 2.20 -13.46 4.75
C ARG A 71 1.75 -12.23 4.00
N THR A 72 1.94 -12.24 2.68
CA THR A 72 1.50 -11.17 1.79
C THR A 72 0.46 -11.64 0.78
N ILE A 73 -0.25 -10.66 0.22
CA ILE A 73 -1.04 -10.79 -0.99
C ILE A 73 -0.60 -9.71 -1.98
N THR A 74 -0.82 -9.97 -3.27
CA THR A 74 -0.52 -9.02 -4.32
C THR A 74 -1.77 -8.24 -4.72
N ILE A 75 -1.69 -6.92 -4.68
CA ILE A 75 -2.66 -6.01 -5.30
C ILE A 75 -2.12 -5.61 -6.67
N SER A 76 -2.83 -6.00 -7.73
CA SER A 76 -2.53 -5.55 -9.08
C SER A 76 -3.07 -4.13 -9.30
N MET A 77 -2.22 -3.22 -9.75
CA MET A 77 -2.57 -1.83 -10.00
C MET A 77 -2.18 -1.41 -11.42
N ALA A 78 -2.99 -0.55 -12.01
CA ALA A 78 -2.72 0.13 -13.27
C ALA A 78 -2.87 1.64 -13.09
N ARG A 79 -2.10 2.41 -13.84
CA ARG A 79 -2.23 3.87 -13.92
C ARG A 79 -1.99 4.36 -15.33
N LEU A 80 -2.52 5.54 -15.62
CA LEU A 80 -2.03 6.33 -16.73
C LEU A 80 -0.59 6.76 -16.44
N SER A 81 0.32 6.51 -17.38
CA SER A 81 1.71 6.93 -17.24
C SER A 81 1.76 8.46 -17.20
N PRO A 82 2.46 9.06 -16.23
CA PRO A 82 2.54 10.52 -16.13
C PRO A 82 3.30 11.11 -17.32
N GLN A 83 2.74 12.16 -17.92
CA GLN A 83 3.29 12.95 -19.03
C GLN A 83 4.66 13.57 -18.71
N GLN A 84 4.84 14.01 -17.48
CA GLN A 84 6.05 14.66 -16.99
C GLN A 84 6.43 14.05 -15.65
N ALA A 85 7.73 13.82 -15.44
CA ALA A 85 8.28 13.48 -14.13
C ALA A 85 8.22 14.70 -13.20
N THR A 86 7.00 15.13 -12.85
CA THR A 86 6.79 16.16 -11.85
C THR A 86 6.80 15.51 -10.47
N ASN A 87 7.32 16.24 -9.48
CA ASN A 87 7.34 15.80 -8.09
C ASN A 87 5.94 15.81 -7.44
N GLU A 88 4.90 16.21 -8.19
CA GLU A 88 3.53 16.30 -7.71
C GLU A 88 2.64 15.25 -8.36
N THR A 89 2.45 14.15 -7.66
CA THR A 89 1.57 13.04 -8.03
C THR A 89 0.18 13.23 -7.41
N ASN A 90 -0.59 14.19 -7.91
CA ASN A 90 -2.02 14.24 -7.61
C ASN A 90 -2.70 13.03 -8.26
N THR A 91 -2.80 11.94 -7.51
CA THR A 91 -3.28 10.64 -8.01
C THR A 91 -4.76 10.49 -7.69
N LEU A 92 -5.59 10.38 -8.74
CA LEU A 92 -6.98 9.96 -8.57
C LEU A 92 -7.02 8.43 -8.48
N PHE A 93 -7.34 7.91 -7.30
CA PHE A 93 -7.61 6.49 -7.13
C PHE A 93 -9.04 6.17 -7.57
N MET A 94 -9.18 5.13 -8.39
CA MET A 94 -10.46 4.59 -8.81
C MET A 94 -10.64 3.20 -8.22
N LEU A 95 -11.78 2.99 -7.57
CA LEU A 95 -12.18 1.69 -7.05
C LEU A 95 -13.55 1.38 -7.65
N SER A 96 -13.71 0.18 -8.20
CA SER A 96 -15.03 -0.29 -8.62
C SER A 96 -15.94 -0.45 -7.40
N GLY A 97 -17.20 -0.06 -7.53
CA GLY A 97 -18.20 -0.26 -6.47
C GLY A 97 -18.57 -1.74 -6.26
N GLY A 98 -19.40 -2.00 -5.25
CA GLY A 98 -19.80 -3.34 -4.83
C GLY A 98 -18.67 -4.07 -4.06
N PRO A 99 -18.58 -5.38 -4.18
CA PRO A 99 -17.31 -6.08 -4.03
C PRO A 99 -17.09 -7.11 -5.15
N GLY A 100 -15.83 -7.44 -5.43
CA GLY A 100 -15.46 -8.45 -6.44
C GLY A 100 -15.39 -7.93 -7.89
N GLY A 101 -15.75 -6.68 -8.13
CA GLY A 101 -15.49 -6.01 -9.40
C GLY A 101 -13.98 -5.77 -9.61
N SER A 102 -13.52 -5.91 -10.86
CA SER A 102 -12.14 -5.60 -11.20
C SER A 102 -11.96 -4.10 -11.41
N GLY A 103 -11.09 -3.47 -10.62
CA GLY A 103 -10.70 -2.06 -10.82
C GLY A 103 -10.10 -1.80 -12.20
N TRP A 104 -9.50 -2.81 -12.83
CA TRP A 104 -9.01 -2.73 -14.20
C TRP A 104 -10.12 -2.53 -15.23
N ASN A 105 -11.24 -3.21 -15.06
CA ASN A 105 -12.38 -3.03 -15.96
C ASN A 105 -12.95 -1.61 -15.83
N LEU A 106 -13.07 -1.11 -14.60
CA LEU A 106 -13.45 0.30 -14.38
C LEU A 106 -12.45 1.24 -15.06
N PHE A 107 -11.15 1.03 -14.84
CA PHE A 107 -10.08 1.85 -15.43
C PHE A 107 -10.20 1.93 -16.95
N TYR A 108 -10.28 0.79 -17.65
CA TYR A 108 -10.38 0.76 -19.11
C TYR A 108 -11.68 1.37 -19.64
N ASN A 109 -12.81 1.13 -18.96
CA ASN A 109 -14.09 1.72 -19.34
C ASN A 109 -14.09 3.25 -19.12
N ALA A 110 -13.40 3.72 -18.10
CA ALA A 110 -13.29 5.15 -17.79
C ALA A 110 -12.36 5.90 -18.76
N LEU A 111 -11.39 5.24 -19.41
CA LEU A 111 -10.43 5.89 -20.31
C LEU A 111 -11.09 6.74 -21.41
N GLY A 112 -12.22 6.27 -21.97
CA GLY A 112 -12.95 7.03 -22.98
C GLY A 112 -13.60 8.32 -22.47
N SER A 113 -13.71 8.49 -21.16
CA SER A 113 -14.26 9.68 -20.49
C SER A 113 -13.17 10.61 -19.96
N ILE A 114 -11.90 10.21 -19.99
CA ILE A 114 -10.78 11.04 -19.56
C ILE A 114 -10.42 11.96 -20.73
N PRO A 115 -10.39 13.30 -20.53
CA PRO A 115 -9.91 14.23 -21.54
C PRO A 115 -8.45 13.95 -21.91
N SER A 116 -8.15 13.94 -23.21
CA SER A 116 -6.78 13.74 -23.70
C SER A 116 -5.79 14.78 -23.18
N SER A 117 -6.26 15.97 -22.81
CA SER A 117 -5.46 17.02 -22.18
C SER A 117 -4.89 16.63 -20.80
N LEU A 118 -5.34 15.52 -20.20
CA LEU A 118 -4.86 14.99 -18.93
C LEU A 118 -3.94 13.77 -19.09
N GLY A 119 -3.66 13.29 -20.31
CA GLY A 119 -2.82 12.11 -20.49
C GLY A 119 -2.28 11.79 -21.90
N MET A 120 -2.43 12.68 -22.89
CA MET A 120 -1.74 12.60 -24.19
C MET A 120 -0.56 13.56 -24.31
#